data_AF-A0A972DQL6-F1
#
_entry.id   AF-A0A972DQL6-F1
#
_cell.length_a   1.000
_cell.length_b   1.000
_cell.length_c   1.000
_cell.angle_alpha   90.00
_cell.angle_beta   90.00
_cell.angle_gamma   90.00
#
_symmetry.space_group_name_H-M   'P 1'
#
loop_
_entity.id
_entity.type
_entity.pdbx_description
1 polymer ?
#
loop_
_entity_poly.entity_id
_entity_poly.type
_entity_poly.pdbx_seq_one_letter_code
_entity_poly.pdbx_strand_id
1 'polypeptide(L)'
;MSLNQKRPAPVLVRVASRAENVAGEPGRGYSLYVDIYYTDGTPLYGQHQAFPVGTTQWQVGELVIQPEKPIRNVNIYLLLRGMAGTAWFDDVAMMEDALPAGQSAPPSRNPGGATPVDARK
;
A
#
# COMPACT_ATOMS: atom_id res chain seq x y z
N MET A 1 13.16 6.39 6.03
CA MET A 1 14.23 6.07 5.06
C MET A 1 14.35 7.20 4.04
N SER A 2 15.56 7.52 3.57
CA SER A 2 15.74 8.59 2.55
C SER A 2 15.57 8.01 1.15
N LEU A 3 14.73 8.65 0.32
CA LEU A 3 14.43 8.27 -1.07
C LEU A 3 15.07 9.24 -2.06
N ASN A 4 14.91 10.55 -1.83
CA ASN A 4 15.49 11.64 -2.64
C ASN A 4 15.11 11.60 -4.13
N GLN A 5 13.82 11.58 -4.42
CA GLN A 5 13.30 11.61 -5.79
C GLN A 5 13.78 12.86 -6.54
N LYS A 6 14.00 12.71 -7.86
CA LYS A 6 14.36 13.83 -8.77
C LYS A 6 13.15 14.54 -9.35
N ARG A 7 12.03 13.83 -9.47
CA ARG A 7 10.71 14.30 -9.89
C ARG A 7 9.65 13.64 -9.01
N PRO A 8 8.44 14.20 -8.88
CA PRO A 8 7.37 13.46 -8.20
C PRO A 8 7.15 12.11 -8.88
N ALA A 9 7.19 11.04 -8.09
CA ALA A 9 6.91 9.69 -8.54
C ALA A 9 6.04 8.97 -7.50
N PRO A 10 4.98 8.25 -7.91
CA PRO A 10 4.14 7.51 -7.00
C PRO A 10 4.94 6.55 -6.10
N VAL A 11 4.47 6.36 -4.88
CA VAL A 11 5.00 5.34 -3.98
C VAL A 11 3.89 4.38 -3.57
N LEU A 12 4.15 3.09 -3.69
CA LEU A 12 3.32 2.03 -3.14
C LEU A 12 3.96 1.57 -1.83
N VAL A 13 3.17 1.53 -0.76
CA VAL A 13 3.56 0.90 0.51
C VAL A 13 2.58 -0.24 0.77
N ARG A 14 3.11 -1.42 1.09
CA ARG A 14 2.31 -2.60 1.42
C ARG A 14 2.80 -3.26 2.69
N VAL A 15 1.89 -3.90 3.41
CA VAL A 15 2.19 -4.69 4.60
C VAL A 15 1.10 -5.74 4.81
N ALA A 16 1.49 -6.93 5.26
CA ALA A 16 0.55 -7.93 5.77
C ALA A 16 0.26 -7.66 7.24
N SER A 17 -1.00 -7.79 7.65
CA SER A 17 -1.36 -7.65 9.06
C SER A 17 -2.42 -8.64 9.47
N ARG A 18 -2.40 -9.04 10.75
CA ARG A 18 -3.47 -9.80 11.41
C ARG A 18 -3.70 -9.22 12.80
N ALA A 19 -4.90 -9.43 13.33
CA ALA A 19 -5.29 -8.94 14.64
C ALA A 19 -5.88 -10.03 15.53
N GLU A 20 -5.76 -9.83 16.84
CA GLU A 20 -6.47 -10.58 17.86
C GLU A 20 -7.14 -9.59 18.83
N ASN A 21 -8.47 -9.70 18.93
CA ASN A 21 -9.31 -8.93 19.84
C ASN A 21 -9.06 -7.41 19.79
N VAL A 22 -8.75 -6.86 18.61
CA VAL A 22 -8.57 -5.41 18.46
C VAL A 22 -9.92 -4.71 18.62
N ALA A 23 -10.03 -3.82 19.60
CA ALA A 23 -11.29 -3.14 19.95
C ALA A 23 -11.45 -1.81 19.21
N GLY A 24 -12.70 -1.35 19.08
CA GLY A 24 -13.04 -0.06 18.45
C GLY A 24 -13.38 -0.21 16.97
N GLU A 25 -13.21 0.88 16.21
CA GLU A 25 -13.56 0.93 14.78
C GLU A 25 -12.30 1.03 13.90
N PRO A 26 -12.34 0.52 12.65
CA PRO A 26 -11.25 0.68 11.71
C PRO A 26 -10.89 2.16 11.49
N GLY A 27 -9.59 2.47 11.50
CA GLY A 27 -9.11 3.84 11.30
C GLY A 27 -7.62 4.00 11.55
N ARG A 28 -7.17 5.24 11.78
CA ARG A 28 -5.75 5.60 12.00
C ARG A 28 -5.11 4.95 13.25
N GLY A 29 -5.91 4.35 14.13
CA GLY A 29 -5.44 3.67 15.32
C GLY A 29 -4.83 2.31 15.02
N TYR A 30 -5.39 1.56 14.06
CA TYR A 30 -4.87 0.29 13.58
C TYR A 30 -4.66 0.34 12.06
N SER A 31 -3.44 0.67 11.64
CA SER A 31 -3.17 1.04 10.25
C SER A 31 -1.71 0.94 9.85
N LEU A 32 -1.48 0.77 8.54
CA LEU A 32 -0.30 1.28 7.88
C LEU A 32 -0.43 2.80 7.79
N TYR A 33 0.50 3.54 8.41
CA TYR A 33 0.49 5.01 8.46
C TYR A 33 1.79 5.55 7.87
N VAL A 34 1.68 6.58 7.03
CA VAL A 34 2.80 7.13 6.26
C VAL A 34 2.82 8.65 6.37
N ASP A 35 3.99 9.15 6.76
CA ASP A 35 4.36 10.56 6.66
C ASP A 35 5.46 10.75 5.62
N ILE A 36 5.33 11.82 4.84
CA ILE A 36 6.26 12.20 3.78
C ILE A 36 6.84 13.56 4.09
N TYR A 37 8.12 13.72 3.82
CA TYR A 37 8.74 15.04 3.67
C TYR A 37 9.25 15.20 2.25
N TYR A 38 8.84 16.29 1.61
CA TYR A 38 9.30 16.66 0.28
C TYR A 38 10.72 17.25 0.30
N THR A 39 11.34 17.31 -0.87
CA THR A 39 12.69 17.87 -1.05
C THR A 39 12.76 19.37 -0.73
N ASP A 40 11.65 20.10 -0.86
CA ASP A 40 11.52 21.51 -0.46
C ASP A 40 11.31 21.71 1.06
N GLY A 41 11.26 20.61 1.83
CA GLY A 41 11.06 20.62 3.28
C GLY A 41 9.59 20.62 3.72
N THR A 42 8.63 20.79 2.81
CA THR A 42 7.20 20.73 3.17
C THR A 42 6.74 19.30 3.46
N PRO A 43 5.78 19.10 4.38
CA PRO A 43 5.30 17.77 4.72
C PRO A 43 4.01 17.37 4.00
N LEU A 44 3.78 16.07 3.89
CA LEU A 44 2.47 15.46 3.69
C LEU A 44 2.26 14.39 4.77
N TYR A 45 1.34 14.66 5.69
CA TYR A 45 1.15 13.82 6.88
C TYR A 45 -0.10 12.95 6.80
N GLY A 46 -0.06 11.81 7.47
CA GLY A 46 -1.21 10.99 7.81
C GLY A 46 -1.91 10.29 6.66
N GLN A 47 -1.16 9.95 5.62
CA GLN A 47 -1.61 8.99 4.63
C GLN A 47 -1.70 7.62 5.32
N HIS A 48 -2.80 6.89 5.15
CA HIS A 48 -2.95 5.62 5.86
C HIS A 48 -3.89 4.65 5.16
N GLN A 49 -3.64 3.36 5.39
CA GLN A 49 -4.54 2.25 5.08
C GLN A 49 -4.91 1.58 6.41
N ALA A 50 -6.20 1.65 6.77
CA ALA A 50 -6.72 1.01 7.98
C ALA A 50 -6.89 -0.50 7.80
N PHE A 51 -6.78 -1.23 8.90
CA PHE A 51 -7.07 -2.67 8.95
C PHE A 51 -8.39 -2.94 9.70
N PRO A 52 -9.17 -3.95 9.27
CA PRO A 52 -10.28 -4.50 10.05
C PRO A 52 -9.89 -4.84 11.49
N VAL A 53 -10.74 -4.42 12.44
CA VAL A 53 -10.62 -4.68 13.88
C VAL A 53 -11.20 -6.05 14.25
N GLY A 54 -11.11 -6.43 15.52
CA GLY A 54 -11.49 -7.74 16.04
C GLY A 54 -10.35 -8.77 15.93
N THR A 55 -10.72 -10.03 15.72
CA THR A 55 -9.77 -11.12 15.46
C THR A 55 -9.82 -11.48 13.98
N THR A 56 -8.70 -11.33 13.30
CA THR A 56 -8.61 -11.47 11.84
C THR A 56 -7.45 -12.38 11.44
N GLN A 57 -7.56 -13.00 10.28
CA GLN A 57 -6.45 -13.70 9.65
C GLN A 57 -5.50 -12.70 8.97
N TRP A 58 -4.36 -13.18 8.51
CA TRP A 58 -3.43 -12.38 7.72
C TRP A 58 -4.12 -11.83 6.46
N GLN A 59 -4.00 -10.53 6.25
CA GLN A 59 -4.50 -9.82 5.09
C GLN A 59 -3.49 -8.75 4.67
N VAL A 60 -3.44 -8.43 3.38
CA VAL A 60 -2.55 -7.41 2.84
C VAL A 60 -3.27 -6.07 2.81
N GLY A 61 -2.62 -5.03 3.33
CA GLY A 61 -3.00 -3.64 3.14
C GLY A 61 -2.02 -2.94 2.22
N GLU A 62 -2.54 -2.14 1.29
CA GLU A 62 -1.75 -1.37 0.33
C GLU A 62 -2.16 0.10 0.37
N LEU A 63 -1.18 0.98 0.17
CA LEU A 63 -1.36 2.42 0.11
C LEU A 63 -0.53 2.98 -1.04
N VAL A 64 -1.21 3.50 -2.06
CA VAL A 64 -0.57 4.25 -3.14
C VAL A 64 -0.66 5.73 -2.82
N ILE A 65 0.47 6.41 -2.77
CA ILE A 65 0.56 7.85 -2.56
C ILE A 65 1.03 8.51 -3.86
N GLN A 66 0.25 9.47 -4.34
CA GLN A 66 0.55 10.29 -5.50
C GLN A 66 1.10 11.64 -5.01
N PRO A 67 2.43 11.84 -4.98
CA PRO A 67 2.99 13.07 -4.46
C PRO A 67 2.89 14.21 -5.48
N GLU A 68 2.58 15.42 -5.00
CA GLU A 68 2.60 16.63 -5.83
C GLU A 68 4.04 17.13 -6.07
N LYS A 69 4.99 16.73 -5.21
CA LYS A 69 6.38 17.19 -5.19
C LYS A 69 7.36 16.03 -5.00
N PRO A 70 8.64 16.14 -5.41
CA PRO A 70 9.60 15.07 -5.19
C PRO A 70 9.78 14.76 -3.69
N ILE A 71 9.73 13.48 -3.34
CA ILE A 71 9.86 13.01 -1.96
C ILE A 71 11.33 12.96 -1.55
N ARG A 72 11.66 13.55 -0.41
CA ARG A 72 12.97 13.38 0.25
C ARG A 72 13.00 12.10 1.07
N ASN A 73 12.03 11.94 1.96
CA ASN A 73 11.97 10.77 2.83
C ASN A 73 10.52 10.33 3.08
N VAL A 74 10.38 9.04 3.35
CA VAL A 74 9.13 8.39 3.73
C VAL A 74 9.35 7.72 5.09
N ASN A 75 8.43 8.00 6.00
CA ASN A 75 8.37 7.38 7.32
C ASN A 75 7.13 6.50 7.38
N ILE A 76 7.35 5.20 7.53
CA ILE A 76 6.29 4.19 7.61
C ILE A 76 6.16 3.77 9.06
N TYR A 77 4.93 3.80 9.56
CA TYR A 77 4.56 3.38 10.90
C TYR A 77 3.49 2.30 10.83
N LEU A 78 3.69 1.24 11.58
CA LEU A 78 2.72 0.16 11.75
C LEU A 78 2.05 0.40 13.10
N LEU A 79 0.83 0.92 13.07
CA LEU A 79 0.19 1.43 14.27
C LEU A 79 -0.82 0.44 14.82
N LEU A 80 -0.74 0.20 16.13
CA LEU A 80 -1.86 -0.11 17.00
C LEU A 80 -1.80 0.90 18.16
N ARG A 81 -2.55 2.00 18.04
CA ARG A 81 -2.44 3.19 18.90
C ARG A 81 -3.79 3.58 19.46
N GLY A 82 -3.85 3.73 20.79
CA GLY A 82 -5.08 4.13 21.49
C GLY A 82 -6.18 3.06 21.42
N MET A 83 -5.83 1.83 21.07
CA MET A 83 -6.75 0.69 20.91
C MET A 83 -6.23 -0.47 21.75
N ALA A 84 -7.15 -1.24 22.33
CA ALA A 84 -6.83 -2.50 23.01
C ALA A 84 -6.77 -3.65 21.99
N GLY A 85 -6.06 -4.73 22.36
CA GLY A 85 -5.87 -5.92 21.52
C GLY A 85 -4.42 -6.10 21.09
N THR A 86 -4.18 -7.06 20.19
CA THR A 86 -2.85 -7.34 19.62
C THR A 86 -2.93 -7.32 18.11
N ALA A 87 -1.93 -6.72 17.47
CA ALA A 87 -1.76 -6.75 16.03
C ALA A 87 -0.36 -7.24 15.69
N TRP A 88 -0.25 -8.01 14.62
CA TRP A 88 1.01 -8.42 14.03
C TRP A 88 1.09 -7.82 12.63
N PHE A 89 2.32 -7.51 12.23
CA PHE A 89 2.61 -7.01 10.90
C PHE A 89 3.80 -7.79 10.35
N ASP A 90 3.76 -8.06 9.05
CA ASP A 90 4.83 -8.75 8.33
C ASP A 90 4.89 -8.27 6.87
N ASP A 91 5.94 -8.64 6.14
CA ASP A 91 6.11 -8.35 4.71
C ASP A 91 5.96 -6.86 4.36
N VAL A 92 6.52 -5.97 5.19
CA VAL A 92 6.54 -4.54 4.90
C VAL A 92 7.42 -4.28 3.69
N ALA A 93 6.84 -3.69 2.65
CA ALA A 93 7.58 -3.29 1.47
C ALA A 93 7.14 -1.90 1.00
N MET A 94 8.09 -1.19 0.39
CA MET A 94 7.86 0.07 -0.29
C MET A 94 8.49 0.00 -1.67
N MET A 95 7.77 0.48 -2.67
CA MET A 95 8.22 0.57 -4.04
C MET A 95 7.99 2.00 -4.53
N GLU A 96 9.01 2.60 -5.12
CA GLU A 96 8.84 3.78 -5.95
C GLU A 96 8.44 3.30 -7.34
N ASP A 97 7.29 3.75 -7.83
CA ASP A 97 6.93 3.56 -9.22
C ASP A 97 7.48 4.73 -10.03
N ALA A 98 8.58 4.49 -10.74
CA ALA A 98 9.16 5.48 -11.63
C ALA A 98 8.35 5.64 -12.94
N LEU A 99 7.31 4.84 -13.18
CA LEU A 99 6.52 4.97 -14.40
C LEU A 99 5.80 6.32 -14.43
N PRO A 100 5.86 7.06 -15.55
CA PRO A 100 5.11 8.30 -15.70
C PRO A 100 3.62 8.03 -15.45
N ALA A 101 2.99 8.89 -14.64
CA ALA A 101 1.53 8.94 -14.52
C ALA A 101 0.94 9.12 -15.93
N GLY A 102 0.51 8.01 -16.55
CA GLY A 102 0.14 7.98 -17.97
C GLY A 102 0.34 6.64 -18.68
N GLN A 103 1.04 5.67 -18.10
CA GLN A 103 1.07 4.30 -18.63
C GLN A 103 0.47 3.33 -17.59
N SER A 104 -0.85 3.29 -17.53
CA SER A 104 -1.57 2.15 -16.97
C SER A 104 -1.09 0.87 -17.67
N ALA A 105 -0.76 -0.16 -16.88
CA ALA A 105 -0.40 -1.49 -17.37
C ALA A 105 -1.33 -1.93 -18.52
N PRO A 106 -0.82 -2.60 -19.58
CA PRO A 106 -1.69 -3.13 -20.62
C PRO A 106 -2.71 -4.08 -19.97
N PRO A 107 -3.99 -4.07 -20.42
CA PRO A 107 -4.99 -4.96 -19.87
C PRO A 107 -4.52 -6.41 -20.00
N SER A 108 -4.61 -7.15 -18.89
CA SER A 108 -4.29 -8.58 -18.82
C SER A 108 -4.96 -9.32 -19.97
N ARG A 109 -4.15 -9.77 -20.94
CA ARG A 109 -4.61 -10.67 -22.00
C ARG A 109 -4.66 -12.07 -21.40
N ASN A 110 -5.81 -12.47 -20.89
CA ASN A 110 -6.09 -13.88 -20.61
C ASN A 110 -5.97 -14.69 -21.91
N PRO A 111 -5.13 -15.73 -22.01
CA PRO A 111 -5.20 -16.71 -23.08
C PRO A 111 -5.80 -18.00 -22.52
N GLY A 112 -7.02 -18.33 -22.94
CA GLY A 112 -7.64 -19.62 -22.67
C GLY A 112 -9.16 -19.53 -22.78
N GLY A 113 -9.85 -20.26 -23.65
CA GLY A 113 -9.41 -21.23 -24.64
C GLY A 113 -10.57 -21.45 -25.60
N ALA A 114 -10.27 -21.51 -26.89
CA ALA A 114 -11.18 -22.06 -27.88
C ALA A 114 -10.37 -23.11 -28.65
N THR A 115 -10.50 -24.37 -28.24
CA THR A 115 -10.12 -25.52 -29.07
C THR A 115 -11.03 -25.56 -30.29
N PRO A 116 -10.50 -25.54 -31.52
CA PRO A 116 -11.28 -25.88 -32.70
C PRO A 116 -11.46 -27.40 -32.74
N VAL A 117 -12.70 -27.88 -32.74
CA VAL A 117 -13.02 -29.25 -33.17
C VAL A 117 -12.94 -29.26 -34.69
N ASP A 118 -11.91 -29.92 -35.20
CA ASP A 118 -11.65 -30.11 -36.61
C ASP A 118 -12.67 -31.07 -37.23
N ALA A 119 -13.03 -30.80 -38.48
CA ALA A 119 -14.06 -31.54 -39.20
C ALA A 119 -13.45 -32.61 -40.11
N ARG A 120 -14.14 -33.77 -40.14
CA ARG A 120 -14.25 -34.77 -41.23
C ARG A 120 -13.31 -35.98 -41.23
N LYS A 121 -13.92 -37.14 -40.97
CA LYS A 121 -14.13 -38.20 -41.97
C LYS A 121 -15.38 -39.02 -41.62
#